data_AF-A0A8K0HSY2-F1
#
_entry.id   AF-A0A8K0HSY2-F1
#
_cell.length_a   1.000
_cell.length_b   1.000
_cell.length_c   1.000
_cell.angle_alpha   90.00
_cell.angle_beta   90.00
_cell.angle_gamma   90.00
#
_symmetry.space_group_name_H-M   'P 1'
#
loop_
_entity.id
_entity.type
_entity.pdbx_description
1 polymer ?
#
loop_
_entity_poly.entity_id
_entity_poly.type
_entity_poly.pdbx_seq_one_letter_code
_entity_poly.pdbx_strand_id
1 'polypeptide(L)'
;MGIEKLPYDDTDVIGLEDDKEKVEKQLVDPENKNRTVISTAGMGGLGRSTLARKVYNEPVIRKHFDTFAWVIELPQGIAEKAMGIKKKEETTSGIITLQDSKK
;
A
#
# COMPACT_ATOMS: atom_id res chain seq x y z
N MET A 1 8.26 -3.26 -18.34
CA MET A 1 9.39 -3.80 -17.54
C MET A 1 8.80 -4.23 -16.22
N GLY A 2 8.86 -5.52 -15.93
CA GLY A 2 8.23 -6.10 -14.74
C GLY A 2 8.86 -5.52 -13.49
N ILE A 3 8.01 -5.06 -12.58
CA ILE A 3 8.36 -5.00 -11.16
C ILE A 3 8.93 -6.37 -10.81
N GLU A 4 10.22 -6.40 -10.47
CA GLU A 4 10.85 -7.57 -9.86
C GLU A 4 9.92 -8.03 -8.74
N LYS A 5 9.39 -9.26 -8.85
CA LYS A 5 8.68 -9.91 -7.76
C LYS A 5 9.63 -9.83 -6.57
N LEU A 6 9.28 -9.03 -5.56
CA LEU A 6 9.90 -9.12 -4.24
C LEU A 6 9.84 -10.60 -3.81
N PRO A 7 10.82 -11.13 -3.04
CA PRO A 7 10.96 -12.56 -2.73
C PRO A 7 9.84 -13.13 -1.83
N TYR A 8 8.71 -12.44 -1.74
CA TYR A 8 7.56 -12.76 -0.92
C TYR A 8 6.36 -12.97 -1.84
N ASP A 9 5.91 -14.22 -1.95
CA ASP A 9 4.69 -14.54 -2.68
C ASP A 9 3.49 -14.34 -1.75
N ASP A 10 2.50 -13.55 -2.19
CA ASP A 10 1.28 -13.26 -1.41
C ASP A 10 0.46 -14.55 -1.15
N THR A 11 0.83 -15.67 -1.80
CA THR A 11 0.28 -17.03 -1.62
C THR A 11 0.58 -17.65 -0.26
N ASP A 12 1.66 -17.24 0.42
CA ASP A 12 2.07 -17.85 1.69
C ASP A 12 1.36 -17.24 2.91
N VAL A 13 0.51 -16.23 2.67
CA VAL A 13 -0.24 -15.53 3.72
C VAL A 13 -1.63 -16.15 3.88
N ILE A 14 -1.88 -16.77 5.02
CA ILE A 14 -3.18 -17.30 5.44
C ILE A 14 -3.75 -16.54 6.64
N GLY A 15 -5.06 -16.59 6.85
CA GLY A 15 -5.74 -16.06 8.05
C GLY A 15 -6.08 -14.57 7.97
N LEU A 16 -5.98 -13.96 6.79
CA LEU A 16 -6.36 -12.55 6.55
C LEU A 16 -7.46 -12.43 5.49
N GLU A 17 -8.08 -13.55 5.08
CA GLU A 17 -9.04 -13.60 3.99
C GLU A 17 -10.28 -12.76 4.29
N ASP A 18 -10.86 -12.92 5.49
CA ASP A 18 -12.05 -12.18 5.91
C ASP A 18 -11.78 -10.68 6.05
N ASP A 19 -10.63 -10.32 6.65
CA ASP A 19 -10.22 -8.93 6.80
C ASP A 19 -9.96 -8.27 5.44
N LYS A 20 -9.34 -9.00 4.51
CA LYS A 20 -9.11 -8.55 3.13
C LYS A 20 -10.45 -8.28 2.45
N GLU A 21 -11.35 -9.27 2.43
CA GLU A 21 -12.67 -9.14 1.79
C GLU A 21 -13.48 -7.97 2.38
N LYS A 22 -13.41 -7.79 3.71
CA LYS A 22 -14.08 -6.68 4.40
C LYS A 22 -13.55 -5.32 3.98
N VAL A 23 -12.24 -5.16 3.83
CA VAL A 23 -11.63 -3.90 3.37
C VAL A 23 -11.97 -3.67 1.89
N GLU A 24 -11.93 -4.71 1.07
CA GLU A 24 -12.26 -4.60 -0.36
C GLU A 24 -13.68 -4.11 -0.59
N LYS A 25 -14.66 -4.73 0.09
CA LYS A 25 -16.07 -4.32 0.02
C LYS A 25 -16.26 -2.85 0.38
N GLN A 26 -15.57 -2.36 1.41
CA GLN A 26 -15.65 -0.95 1.80
C GLN A 26 -15.01 0.00 0.78
N LEU A 27 -13.94 -0.43 0.11
CA LEU A 27 -13.24 0.38 -0.90
C LEU A 27 -14.02 0.52 -2.20
N VAL A 28 -14.73 -0.53 -2.62
CA VAL A 28 -15.47 -0.57 -3.89
C VAL A 28 -16.98 -0.43 -3.71
N ASP A 29 -17.42 -0.03 -2.52
CA ASP A 29 -18.84 0.15 -2.21
C ASP A 29 -19.45 1.23 -3.13
N PRO A 30 -20.37 0.87 -4.04
CA PRO A 30 -20.97 1.82 -4.97
C PRO A 30 -21.88 2.84 -4.28
N GLU A 31 -22.33 2.58 -3.05
CA GLU A 31 -23.13 3.52 -2.27
C GLU A 31 -22.26 4.64 -1.68
N ASN A 32 -20.94 4.43 -1.62
CA ASN A 32 -20.00 5.35 -1.03
C ASN A 32 -19.49 6.39 -2.05
N LYS A 33 -20.22 7.50 -2.15
CA LYS A 33 -19.93 8.59 -3.10
C LYS A 33 -18.90 9.61 -2.60
N ASN A 34 -18.42 9.44 -1.36
CA ASN A 34 -17.53 10.39 -0.70
C ASN A 34 -16.11 9.83 -0.55
N ARG A 35 -15.18 10.72 -0.21
CA ARG A 35 -13.80 10.32 0.13
C ARG A 35 -13.82 9.44 1.39
N THR A 36 -13.29 8.23 1.26
CA THR A 36 -13.29 7.22 2.33
C THR A 36 -11.88 6.95 2.83
N VAL A 37 -11.75 6.80 4.16
CA VAL A 37 -10.50 6.46 4.83
C VAL A 37 -10.73 5.20 5.65
N ILE A 38 -9.91 4.17 5.39
CA ILE A 38 -9.92 2.92 6.14
C ILE A 38 -8.62 2.87 6.95
N SER A 39 -8.74 2.74 8.26
CA SER A 39 -7.60 2.63 9.18
C SER A 39 -7.46 1.21 9.69
N THR A 40 -6.27 0.62 9.57
CA THR A 40 -5.92 -0.68 10.14
C THR A 40 -5.04 -0.49 11.38
N ALA A 41 -5.60 -0.71 12.57
CA ALA A 41 -4.91 -0.54 13.85
C ALA A 41 -4.71 -1.87 14.58
N GLY A 42 -3.69 -1.96 15.43
CA GLY A 42 -3.35 -3.18 16.16
C GLY A 42 -1.93 -3.16 16.72
N MET A 43 -1.56 -4.21 17.45
CA MET A 43 -0.21 -4.39 17.96
C MET A 43 0.82 -4.62 16.83
N GLY A 44 2.10 -4.52 17.17
CA GLY A 44 3.18 -4.93 16.27
C GLY A 44 3.07 -6.42 15.92
N GLY A 45 3.46 -6.80 14.69
CA GLY A 45 3.48 -8.21 14.27
C GLY A 45 2.14 -8.80 13.81
N LEU A 46 1.01 -8.09 13.92
CA LEU A 46 -0.31 -8.59 13.50
C LEU A 46 -0.55 -8.61 11.98
N GLY A 47 0.46 -8.30 11.16
CA GLY A 47 0.30 -8.36 9.70
C GLY A 47 -0.51 -7.21 9.08
N ARG A 48 -0.67 -6.06 9.75
CA ARG A 48 -1.40 -4.88 9.21
C ARG A 48 -0.88 -4.41 7.84
N SER A 49 0.43 -4.27 7.71
CA SER A 49 1.05 -3.91 6.44
C SER A 49 0.88 -5.02 5.39
N THR A 50 0.84 -6.28 5.82
CA THR A 50 0.56 -7.44 4.95
C THR A 50 -0.87 -7.40 4.42
N LEU A 51 -1.85 -7.11 5.28
CA LEU A 51 -3.25 -6.92 4.89
C LEU A 51 -3.39 -5.77 3.88
N ALA A 52 -2.82 -4.60 4.17
CA ALA A 52 -2.85 -3.44 3.27
C ALA A 52 -2.22 -3.77 1.91
N ARG A 53 -1.12 -4.54 1.90
CA ARG A 53 -0.46 -4.97 0.67
C ARG A 53 -1.30 -5.97 -0.14
N LYS A 54 -1.94 -6.96 0.51
CA LYS A 54 -2.84 -7.91 -0.17
C LYS A 54 -4.01 -7.19 -0.84
N VAL A 55 -4.63 -6.23 -0.14
CA VAL A 55 -5.73 -5.41 -0.71
C VAL A 55 -5.23 -4.52 -1.86
N TYR A 56 -4.07 -3.87 -1.70
CA TYR A 56 -3.48 -3.01 -2.75
C TYR A 56 -3.19 -3.78 -4.05
N ASN A 57 -2.78 -5.04 -3.93
CA ASN A 57 -2.46 -5.90 -5.07
C ASN A 57 -3.69 -6.58 -5.68
N GLU A 58 -4.86 -6.51 -5.05
CA GLU A 58 -6.04 -7.22 -5.52
C GLU A 58 -6.50 -6.68 -6.89
N PRO A 59 -6.75 -7.56 -7.89
CA PRO A 59 -7.22 -7.13 -9.20
C PRO A 59 -8.51 -6.30 -9.19
N VAL A 60 -9.47 -6.58 -8.29
CA VAL A 60 -10.71 -5.79 -8.22
C VAL A 60 -10.43 -4.37 -7.72
N ILE A 61 -9.54 -4.20 -6.75
CA ILE A 61 -9.11 -2.90 -6.25
C ILE A 61 -8.38 -2.14 -7.34
N ARG A 62 -7.38 -2.76 -7.97
CA ARG A 62 -6.58 -2.16 -9.04
C ARG A 62 -7.38 -1.72 -10.28
N LYS A 63 -8.52 -2.37 -10.53
CA LYS A 63 -9.43 -1.99 -11.63
C LYS A 63 -10.42 -0.89 -11.24
N HIS A 64 -10.69 -0.71 -9.95
CA HIS A 64 -11.69 0.24 -9.47
C HIS A 64 -11.20 1.69 -9.49
N PHE A 65 -9.95 1.93 -9.09
CA PHE A 65 -9.39 3.30 -9.10
C PHE A 65 -8.49 3.54 -10.31
N ASP A 66 -8.50 4.75 -10.85
CA ASP A 66 -7.65 5.12 -12.00
C ASP A 66 -6.18 5.28 -11.62
N THR A 67 -5.91 5.53 -10.33
CA THR A 67 -4.59 5.84 -9.78
C THR A 67 -4.43 5.27 -8.39
N PHE A 68 -3.24 4.77 -8.09
CA PHE A 68 -2.86 4.20 -6.80
C PHE A 68 -1.45 4.67 -6.43
N ALA A 69 -1.19 4.74 -5.13
CA ALA A 69 0.15 4.98 -4.61
C ALA A 69 0.36 4.14 -3.35
N TRP A 70 1.56 3.61 -3.18
CA TRP A 70 2.00 2.98 -1.95
C TRP A 70 3.06 3.87 -1.30
N VAL A 71 2.78 4.33 -0.08
CA VAL A 71 3.67 5.23 0.66
C VAL A 71 4.15 4.49 1.91
N ILE A 72 5.46 4.54 2.15
CA ILE A 72 6.07 4.06 3.39
C ILE A 72 6.66 5.27 4.09
N GLU A 73 6.18 5.53 5.31
CA GLU A 73 6.82 6.49 6.18
C GLU A 73 8.00 5.82 6.87
N LEU A 74 9.21 6.34 6.65
CA LEU A 74 10.43 5.89 7.29
C LEU A 74 11.01 7.02 8.13
N PRO A 75 11.61 6.72 9.30
CA PRO A 75 12.40 7.71 10.03
C PRO A 75 13.45 8.38 9.15
N GLN A 76 13.66 9.68 9.35
CA GLN A 76 14.66 10.46 8.61
C GLN A 76 16.04 9.81 8.71
N GLY A 77 16.69 9.62 7.56
CA GLY A 77 18.02 9.00 7.41
C GLY A 77 18.01 7.49 7.08
N ILE A 78 16.90 6.77 7.32
CA ILE A 78 16.80 5.35 6.93
C ILE A 78 16.52 5.22 5.43
N ALA A 79 15.64 6.05 4.88
CA ALA A 79 15.30 6.01 3.46
C ALA A 79 16.52 6.25 2.54
N GLU A 80 17.40 7.17 2.92
CA GLU A 80 18.63 7.50 2.18
C GLU A 80 19.59 6.30 2.15
N LYS A 81 19.76 5.61 3.28
CA LYS A 81 20.65 4.45 3.41
C LYS A 81 20.08 3.19 2.77
N ALA A 82 18.78 2.93 2.93
CA ALA A 82 18.16 1.68 2.50
C ALA A 82 17.81 1.67 1.00
N MET A 83 17.51 2.83 0.41
CA MET A 83 17.02 2.91 -0.97
C MET A 83 17.96 3.64 -1.94
N GLY A 84 19.10 4.18 -1.47
CA GLY A 84 20.07 4.88 -2.34
C GLY A 84 19.53 6.15 -3.00
N ILE A 85 18.42 6.69 -2.50
CA ILE A 85 17.73 7.86 -3.06
C ILE A 85 18.47 9.11 -2.59
N LYS A 86 19.11 9.84 -3.53
CA LYS A 86 19.57 11.21 -3.29
C LYS A 86 18.34 12.14 -3.29
N LYS A 87 18.16 12.89 -2.20
CA LYS A 87 17.07 13.87 -2.04
C LYS A 87 16.83 14.68 -3.31
N LYS A 88 15.61 14.67 -3.82
CA LYS A 88 15.09 15.71 -4.71
C LYS A 88 13.90 16.35 -4.00
N GLU A 89 14.19 17.51 -3.43
CA GLU A 89 13.31 18.49 -2.77
C GLU A 89 12.24 17.97 -1.80
N GLU A 90 12.46 18.32 -0.53
CA GLU A 90 11.53 18.18 0.57
C GLU A 90 10.29 19.05 0.34
N THR A 91 9.10 18.47 0.49
CA THR A 91 7.93 19.27 0.86
C THR A 91 7.15 18.54 1.95
N THR A 92 7.00 19.26 3.05
CA THR A 92 6.31 19.01 4.32
C THR A 92 5.74 17.61 4.57
N SER A 93 6.30 16.99 5.61
CA SER A 93 5.90 15.74 6.25
C SER A 93 6.26 14.46 5.49
N GLY A 94 7.56 14.16 5.37
CA GLY A 94 8.12 12.79 5.42
C GLY A 94 7.65 11.73 4.41
N ILE A 95 6.74 12.08 3.51
CA ILE A 95 6.11 11.15 2.57
C ILE A 95 6.99 11.06 1.33
N ILE A 96 7.65 9.91 1.17
CA ILE A 96 8.29 9.54 -0.09
C ILE A 96 7.18 8.99 -0.99
N THR A 97 6.74 9.82 -1.93
CA THR A 97 5.77 9.41 -2.95
C THR A 97 6.48 8.52 -3.98
N LEU A 98 6.23 7.20 -3.93
CA LEU A 98 6.56 6.31 -5.04
C LEU A 98 5.51 6.56 -6.13
N GLN A 99 5.82 7.43 -7.10
CA GLN A 99 5.03 7.50 -8.33
C GLN A 99 5.46 6.36 -9.25
N ASP A 100 4.55 5.41 -9.49
CA ASP A 100 4.68 4.51 -10.64
C ASP A 100 4.60 5.37 -11.91
N SER A 101 5.76 5.51 -12.57
CA SER A 101 5.84 6.15 -13.88
C SER A 101 5.07 5.29 -14.88
N LYS A 102 3.90 5.79 -15.32
CA LYS A 102 3.25 5.28 -16.53
C LYS A 102 4.25 5.43 -17.68
N LYS A 103 4.65 4.31 -18.26
CA LYS A 103 5.21 4.24 -19.60
C LYS A 103 4.40 3.24 -20.41
#